data_AF-A0A451BAH4-F1
#
_entry.id   AF-A0A451BAH4-F1
#
_cell.length_a   1.000
_cell.length_b   1.000
_cell.length_c   1.000
_cell.angle_alpha   90.00
_cell.angle_beta   90.00
_cell.angle_gamma   90.00
#
_symmetry.space_group_name_H-M   'P 1'
#
loop_
_entity.id
_entity.type
_entity.pdbx_description
1 polymer ?
#
loop_
_entity_poly.entity_id
_entity_poly.type
_entity_poly.pdbx_seq_one_letter_code
_entity_poly.pdbx_strand_id
1 'polypeptide(L)'
;MPLMLSVRYSRSLEWKLSFKLKILICLFTILFSNPVISNENVSKIVVKVNQSKVNDSVWDGLGGATAGGKFRFGIPTSGPPDIIFCEVHEEGEKCYKRNRDGKVFSNCHNSYDCSFDVNLSSEEIVGMIFIDLDKKNHDLIDAAIFIGSGVTESELNSKRSHWDNKLRKRANEMSATFTEGEVRRRERRLPVCHQAELKCELFQSHISWE
;
A
#
# COMPACT_ATOMS: atom_id res chain seq x y z
N MET A 1 -18.77 81.96 40.56
CA MET A 1 -17.45 81.40 40.21
C MET A 1 -17.52 79.88 40.32
N PRO A 2 -17.57 79.11 39.21
CA PRO A 2 -17.43 77.66 39.28
C PRO A 2 -15.99 77.22 38.96
N LEU A 3 -15.47 76.31 39.78
CA LEU A 3 -14.18 75.64 39.59
C LEU A 3 -14.34 74.50 38.57
N MET A 4 -13.59 74.57 37.46
CA MET A 4 -13.40 73.45 36.54
C MET A 4 -12.33 72.50 37.07
N LEU A 5 -12.68 71.23 37.25
CA LEU A 5 -11.74 70.13 37.48
C LEU A 5 -11.46 69.41 36.15
N SER A 6 -10.20 69.47 35.71
CA SER A 6 -9.68 68.73 34.56
C SER A 6 -9.27 67.32 34.99
N VAL A 7 -9.92 66.29 34.43
CA VAL A 7 -9.53 64.88 34.60
C VAL A 7 -8.61 64.49 33.45
N ARG A 8 -7.33 64.25 33.74
CA ARG A 8 -6.37 63.65 32.80
C ARG A 8 -6.49 62.13 32.85
N TYR A 9 -7.05 61.54 31.80
CA TYR A 9 -7.08 60.09 31.59
C TYR A 9 -5.70 59.57 31.14
N SER A 10 -5.12 58.65 31.91
CA SER A 10 -3.80 58.07 31.65
C SER A 10 -3.88 56.93 30.61
N ARG A 11 -3.45 57.21 29.38
CA ARG A 11 -3.41 56.27 28.23
C ARG A 11 -2.31 55.17 28.33
N SER A 12 -1.55 55.09 29.43
CA SER A 12 -0.36 54.21 29.47
C SER A 12 -0.63 52.76 29.88
N LEU A 13 -1.84 52.43 30.37
CA LEU A 13 -2.16 51.08 30.85
C LEU A 13 -2.63 50.11 29.75
N GLU A 14 -3.31 50.60 28.70
CA GLU A 14 -3.93 49.72 27.68
C GLU A 14 -2.91 49.01 26.78
N TRP A 15 -1.76 49.64 26.50
CA TRP A 15 -0.73 49.05 25.64
C TRP A 15 -0.02 47.85 26.29
N LYS A 16 0.09 47.81 27.62
CA LYS A 16 0.78 46.72 28.34
C LYS A 16 -0.05 45.45 28.43
N LEU A 17 -1.38 45.56 28.43
CA LEU A 17 -2.30 44.41 28.46
C LEU A 17 -2.36 43.70 27.10
N SER A 18 -2.36 44.45 26.00
CA SER A 18 -2.38 43.90 24.63
C SER A 18 -1.14 43.06 24.32
N PHE A 19 0.04 43.50 24.77
CA PHE A 19 1.30 42.79 24.50
C PHE A 19 1.42 41.47 25.26
N LYS A 20 1.01 41.45 26.54
CA LYS A 20 1.03 40.23 27.37
C LYS A 20 0.05 39.16 26.87
N LEU A 21 -1.12 39.56 26.38
CA LEU A 21 -2.11 38.63 25.84
C LEU A 21 -1.63 37.95 24.55
N LYS A 22 -0.96 38.71 23.66
CA LYS A 22 -0.39 38.15 22.42
C LYS A 22 0.73 37.16 22.69
N ILE A 23 1.60 37.44 23.67
CA ILE A 23 2.66 36.50 24.08
C ILE A 23 2.05 35.22 24.66
N LEU A 24 1.00 35.32 25.47
CA LEU A 24 0.34 34.17 26.06
C LEU A 24 -0.32 33.27 24.99
N ILE A 25 -0.97 33.87 23.98
CA ILE A 25 -1.59 33.13 22.87
C ILE A 25 -0.52 32.41 22.04
N CYS A 26 0.60 33.07 21.72
CA CYS A 26 1.70 32.41 20.99
C CYS A 26 2.31 31.25 21.80
N LEU A 27 2.53 31.42 23.10
CA LEU A 27 3.02 30.35 23.98
C LEU A 27 2.02 29.18 24.06
N PHE A 28 0.72 29.46 24.09
CA PHE A 28 -0.31 28.43 24.04
C PHE A 28 -0.29 27.69 22.69
N THR A 29 -0.17 28.38 21.56
CA THR A 29 -0.06 27.68 20.27
C THR A 29 1.18 26.80 20.13
N ILE A 30 2.30 27.17 20.78
CA ILE A 30 3.55 26.39 20.78
C ILE A 30 3.48 25.20 21.74
N LEU A 31 2.82 25.35 22.90
CA LEU A 31 2.69 24.27 23.89
C LEU A 31 1.64 23.23 23.50
N PHE A 32 0.69 23.58 22.62
CA PHE A 32 -0.35 22.68 22.13
C PHE A 32 -0.14 22.21 20.68
N SER A 33 0.95 22.64 20.02
CA SER A 33 1.43 21.96 18.81
C SER A 33 2.18 20.70 19.24
N ASN A 34 1.42 19.68 19.64
CA ASN A 34 1.96 18.33 19.64
C ASN A 34 2.42 18.06 18.20
N PRO A 35 3.70 17.74 17.96
CA PRO A 35 4.07 17.21 16.67
C PRO A 35 3.21 15.96 16.49
N VAL A 36 2.37 15.95 15.44
CA VAL A 36 1.80 14.71 14.93
C VAL A 36 3.01 13.94 14.41
N ILE A 37 3.63 13.18 15.30
CA ILE A 37 4.61 12.17 14.92
C ILE A 37 3.76 11.11 14.24
N SER A 38 3.59 11.25 12.93
CA SER A 38 3.23 10.16 12.06
C SER A 38 4.36 9.15 12.16
N ASN A 39 4.30 8.26 13.16
CA ASN A 39 5.04 7.02 13.11
C ASN A 39 4.47 6.26 11.91
N GLU A 40 5.08 6.45 10.74
CA GLU A 40 4.86 5.54 9.62
C GLU A 40 5.31 4.17 10.11
N ASN A 41 4.34 3.33 10.48
CA ASN A 41 4.59 1.95 10.83
C ASN A 41 4.91 1.21 9.53
N VAL A 42 6.16 1.34 9.07
CA VAL A 42 6.68 0.53 7.97
C VAL A 42 6.60 -0.92 8.43
N SER A 43 5.66 -1.66 7.84
CA SER A 43 5.50 -3.09 8.05
C SER A 43 6.23 -3.79 6.91
N LYS A 44 6.77 -4.99 7.15
CA LYS A 44 7.37 -5.77 6.09
C LYS A 44 6.41 -6.88 5.69
N ILE A 45 6.01 -6.90 4.42
CA ILE A 45 5.22 -8.00 3.85
C ILE A 45 6.17 -8.99 3.22
N VAL A 46 6.02 -10.26 3.55
CA VAL A 46 6.67 -11.37 2.86
C VAL A 46 5.61 -12.13 2.08
N VAL A 47 5.81 -12.23 0.77
CA VAL A 47 4.94 -12.92 -0.18
C VAL A 47 5.65 -14.17 -0.65
N LYS A 48 4.99 -15.32 -0.49
CA LYS A 48 5.49 -16.61 -0.96
C LYS A 48 4.52 -17.20 -1.97
N VAL A 49 5.01 -17.39 -3.19
CA VAL A 49 4.22 -17.89 -4.32
C VAL A 49 4.40 -19.40 -4.45
N ASN A 50 3.32 -20.08 -4.82
CA ASN A 50 3.33 -21.52 -5.08
C ASN A 50 4.31 -21.85 -6.21
N GLN A 51 4.81 -23.08 -6.24
CA GLN A 51 5.79 -23.48 -7.27
C GLN A 51 5.21 -23.54 -8.69
N SER A 52 3.89 -23.69 -8.80
CA SER A 52 3.14 -23.75 -10.05
C SER A 52 1.95 -22.79 -10.06
N LYS A 53 1.48 -22.47 -11.26
CA LYS A 53 0.24 -21.75 -11.52
C LYS A 53 -0.98 -22.64 -11.18
N VAL A 54 -2.18 -22.05 -11.09
CA VAL A 54 -3.45 -22.77 -10.80
C VAL A 54 -3.75 -23.90 -11.80
N ASN A 55 -3.24 -23.81 -13.02
CA ASN A 55 -3.40 -24.82 -14.08
C ASN A 55 -2.24 -25.85 -14.10
N ASP A 56 -1.47 -25.94 -13.02
CA ASP A 56 -0.27 -26.79 -12.86
C ASP A 56 0.90 -26.47 -13.82
N SER A 57 0.80 -25.41 -14.62
CA SER A 57 1.95 -24.97 -15.41
C SER A 57 3.00 -24.30 -14.52
N VAL A 58 4.26 -24.35 -14.95
CA VAL A 58 5.35 -23.59 -14.32
C VAL A 58 5.12 -22.09 -14.50
N TRP A 59 5.76 -21.29 -13.64
CA TRP A 59 5.95 -19.86 -13.87
C TRP A 59 6.95 -19.62 -15.00
N ASP A 60 6.84 -18.45 -15.63
CA ASP A 60 7.59 -18.10 -16.84
C ASP A 60 8.54 -16.94 -16.55
N GLY A 61 9.45 -17.11 -15.59
CA GLY A 61 10.41 -16.06 -15.23
C GLY A 61 11.14 -15.47 -16.43
N LEU A 62 11.42 -14.16 -16.37
CA LEU A 62 12.25 -13.47 -17.35
C LEU A 62 13.67 -14.06 -17.26
N GLY A 63 14.15 -14.64 -18.37
CA GLY A 63 15.39 -15.42 -18.38
C GLY A 63 16.58 -14.78 -17.65
N GLY A 64 17.19 -15.58 -16.77
CA GLY A 64 18.45 -15.30 -16.07
C GLY A 64 19.67 -15.99 -16.70
N ALA A 65 20.80 -15.99 -16.00
CA ALA A 65 22.01 -16.68 -16.45
C ALA A 65 21.75 -18.19 -16.66
N THR A 66 21.97 -18.68 -17.88
CA THR A 66 21.86 -20.11 -18.19
C THR A 66 23.11 -20.88 -17.74
N ALA A 67 22.96 -22.20 -17.49
CA ALA A 67 24.08 -23.11 -17.23
C ALA A 67 25.09 -23.01 -18.39
N GLY A 68 26.21 -22.33 -18.17
CA GLY A 68 27.15 -21.89 -19.20
C GLY A 68 27.48 -20.40 -19.20
N GLY A 69 26.94 -19.61 -18.25
CA GLY A 69 27.35 -18.22 -18.00
C GLY A 69 26.84 -17.20 -19.02
N LYS A 70 26.02 -17.61 -20.00
CA LYS A 70 25.38 -16.67 -20.92
C LYS A 70 24.08 -16.15 -20.29
N PHE A 71 24.10 -14.87 -19.92
CA PHE A 71 22.91 -14.11 -19.54
C PHE A 71 22.06 -13.88 -20.79
N ARG A 72 20.89 -14.53 -20.86
CA ARG A 72 19.94 -14.32 -21.96
C ARG A 72 18.76 -13.49 -21.45
N PHE A 73 18.95 -12.19 -21.41
CA PHE A 73 17.88 -11.26 -21.07
C PHE A 73 16.69 -11.44 -22.03
N GLY A 74 15.53 -11.76 -21.49
CA GLY A 74 14.26 -11.67 -22.20
C GLY A 74 13.85 -12.88 -23.04
N ILE A 75 14.36 -14.07 -22.72
CA ILE A 75 13.77 -15.36 -23.13
C ILE A 75 12.97 -15.90 -21.95
N PRO A 76 11.66 -16.19 -22.09
CA PRO A 76 10.91 -16.87 -21.04
C PRO A 76 11.60 -18.18 -20.68
N THR A 77 11.93 -18.36 -19.42
CA THR A 77 12.46 -19.62 -18.91
C THR A 77 11.47 -20.19 -17.93
N SER A 78 11.26 -21.51 -17.96
CA SER A 78 10.58 -22.21 -16.87
C SER A 78 11.36 -21.95 -15.59
N GLY A 79 10.81 -21.14 -14.70
CA GLY A 79 11.54 -20.60 -13.56
C GLY A 79 10.63 -19.81 -12.62
N PRO A 80 11.09 -19.50 -11.40
CA PRO A 80 10.31 -18.73 -10.45
C PRO A 80 9.77 -17.39 -11.01
N PRO A 81 8.70 -16.86 -10.42
CA PRO A 81 8.08 -15.63 -10.90
C PRO A 81 8.95 -14.37 -10.64
N ASP A 82 8.62 -13.31 -11.37
CA ASP A 82 9.10 -11.94 -11.22
C ASP A 82 8.07 -11.09 -10.48
N ILE A 83 7.98 -11.30 -9.16
CA ILE A 83 6.88 -10.77 -8.34
C ILE A 83 6.93 -9.24 -8.25
N ILE A 84 5.86 -8.55 -8.65
CA ILE A 84 5.59 -7.16 -8.27
C ILE A 84 4.37 -7.12 -7.35
N PHE A 85 4.37 -6.13 -6.46
CA PHE A 85 3.27 -5.88 -5.53
C PHE A 85 2.71 -4.48 -5.75
N CYS A 86 1.39 -4.33 -5.74
CA CYS A 86 0.72 -3.04 -5.78
C CYS A 86 -0.29 -2.93 -4.63
N GLU A 87 -0.20 -1.82 -3.90
CA GLU A 87 -1.19 -1.31 -2.97
C GLU A 87 -2.19 -0.46 -3.74
N VAL A 88 -3.48 -0.71 -3.52
CA VAL A 88 -4.58 0.04 -4.11
C VAL A 88 -5.31 0.71 -2.95
N HIS A 89 -5.27 2.04 -2.94
CA HIS A 89 -5.97 2.88 -1.96
C HIS A 89 -7.23 3.47 -2.60
N GLU A 90 -8.01 4.24 -1.85
CA GLU A 90 -9.17 4.90 -2.42
C GLU A 90 -8.79 5.90 -3.53
N GLU A 91 -7.75 6.68 -3.28
CA GLU A 91 -7.34 7.81 -4.14
C GLU A 91 -6.28 7.45 -5.20
N GLY A 92 -5.70 6.25 -5.14
CA GLY A 92 -4.62 5.90 -6.04
C GLY A 92 -4.03 4.51 -5.81
N GLU A 93 -2.88 4.27 -6.44
CA GLU A 93 -2.14 3.01 -6.31
C GLU A 93 -0.65 3.30 -6.14
N LYS A 94 0.02 2.42 -5.41
CA LYS A 94 1.47 2.40 -5.25
C LYS A 94 1.98 1.01 -5.59
N CYS A 95 2.84 0.92 -6.60
CA CYS A 95 3.46 -0.35 -7.01
C CYS A 95 4.94 -0.40 -6.63
N TYR A 96 5.34 -1.49 -6.00
CA TYR A 96 6.71 -1.81 -5.64
C TYR A 96 7.41 -2.52 -6.79
N LYS A 97 8.03 -1.69 -7.64
CA LYS A 97 8.75 -2.10 -8.86
C LYS A 97 9.92 -1.17 -9.12
N ARG A 98 10.90 -1.64 -9.89
CA ARG A 98 11.99 -0.81 -10.42
C ARG A 98 11.66 -0.37 -11.84
N ASN A 99 11.88 0.90 -12.13
CA ASN A 99 11.82 1.42 -13.50
C ASN A 99 13.24 1.79 -13.95
N ARG A 100 13.67 1.26 -15.11
CA ARG A 100 14.95 1.59 -15.71
C ARG A 100 14.81 1.61 -17.23
N ASP A 101 15.24 2.70 -17.86
CA ASP A 101 15.22 2.87 -19.32
C ASP A 101 13.84 2.61 -19.94
N GLY A 102 12.78 3.08 -19.26
CA GLY A 102 11.38 2.88 -19.68
C GLY A 102 10.84 1.46 -19.50
N LYS A 103 11.62 0.55 -18.89
CA LYS A 103 11.23 -0.83 -18.61
C LYS A 103 10.94 -1.02 -17.12
N VAL A 104 9.95 -1.84 -16.84
CA VAL A 104 9.60 -2.28 -15.49
C VAL A 104 10.41 -3.54 -15.14
N PHE A 105 10.85 -3.62 -13.91
CA PHE A 105 11.55 -4.78 -13.34
C PHE A 105 10.96 -5.09 -11.97
N SER A 106 10.85 -6.37 -11.65
CA SER A 106 10.54 -6.83 -10.30
C SER A 106 11.69 -6.48 -9.32
N ASN A 107 11.35 -6.23 -8.06
CA ASN A 107 12.33 -6.14 -6.97
C ASN A 107 12.89 -7.53 -6.61
N CYS A 108 12.09 -8.58 -6.83
CA CYS A 108 12.40 -9.98 -6.53
C CYS A 108 12.42 -10.79 -7.82
N HIS A 109 13.45 -10.53 -8.62
CA HIS A 109 13.61 -11.18 -9.92
C HIS A 109 13.82 -12.69 -9.75
N ASN A 110 13.02 -13.50 -10.46
CA ASN A 110 13.12 -14.95 -10.49
C ASN A 110 13.14 -15.57 -9.07
N SER A 111 12.17 -15.22 -8.23
CA SER A 111 12.04 -15.71 -6.84
C SER A 111 10.61 -16.13 -6.48
N TYR A 112 10.48 -17.20 -5.71
CA TYR A 112 9.20 -17.61 -5.09
C TYR A 112 8.90 -16.87 -3.79
N ASP A 113 9.88 -16.16 -3.24
CA ASP A 113 9.80 -15.44 -1.97
C ASP A 113 10.23 -13.99 -2.18
N CYS A 114 9.39 -13.05 -1.79
CA CYS A 114 9.65 -11.64 -1.95
C CYS A 114 9.22 -10.82 -0.74
N SER A 115 10.08 -9.92 -0.29
CA SER A 115 9.77 -8.98 0.78
C SER A 115 9.55 -7.57 0.25
N PHE A 116 8.57 -6.87 0.82
CA PHE A 116 8.24 -5.49 0.50
C PHE A 116 8.11 -4.68 1.79
N ASP A 117 8.77 -3.54 1.85
CA ASP A 117 8.57 -2.55 2.92
C ASP A 117 7.35 -1.70 2.56
N VAL A 118 6.29 -1.85 3.33
CA VAL A 118 4.98 -1.25 3.08
C VAL A 118 4.59 -0.29 4.19
N ASN A 119 3.81 0.72 3.87
CA ASN A 119 3.22 1.58 4.89
C ASN A 119 1.71 1.33 4.89
N LEU A 120 1.28 0.37 5.71
CA LEU A 120 -0.13 0.02 5.87
C LEU A 120 -0.65 0.60 7.19
N SER A 121 -1.58 1.54 7.08
CA SER A 121 -2.26 2.11 8.25
C SER A 121 -3.11 1.06 8.94
N SER A 122 -3.12 1.08 10.28
CA SER A 122 -4.00 0.23 11.08
C SER A 122 -5.48 0.59 10.91
N GLU A 123 -5.79 1.77 10.38
CA GLU A 123 -7.17 2.28 10.27
C GLU A 123 -7.73 2.19 8.85
N GLU A 124 -7.03 1.52 7.94
CA GLU A 124 -7.39 1.50 6.52
C GLU A 124 -7.73 0.11 5.98
N ILE A 125 -8.57 0.10 4.95
CA ILE A 125 -8.75 -1.03 4.04
C ILE A 125 -7.91 -0.74 2.81
N VAL A 126 -7.03 -1.66 2.45
CA VAL A 126 -6.13 -1.52 1.30
C VAL A 126 -6.29 -2.72 0.39
N GLY A 127 -6.34 -2.49 -0.91
CA GLY A 127 -6.29 -3.56 -1.89
C GLY A 127 -4.86 -4.00 -2.15
N MET A 128 -4.62 -5.30 -2.23
CA MET A 128 -3.32 -5.88 -2.57
C MET A 128 -3.42 -6.65 -3.88
N ILE A 129 -2.48 -6.42 -4.80
CA ILE A 129 -2.36 -7.15 -6.07
C ILE A 129 -0.92 -7.62 -6.26
N PHE A 130 -0.75 -8.91 -6.53
CA PHE A 130 0.54 -9.54 -6.83
C PHE A 130 0.55 -10.04 -8.27
N ILE A 131 1.57 -9.65 -9.03
CA ILE A 131 1.68 -9.97 -10.45
C ILE A 131 3.05 -10.59 -10.72
N ASP A 132 3.08 -11.61 -11.57
CA ASP A 132 4.29 -12.12 -12.21
C ASP A 132 4.59 -11.28 -13.46
N LEU A 133 5.74 -10.61 -13.48
CA LEU A 133 6.10 -9.68 -14.53
C LEU A 133 6.68 -10.40 -15.75
N ASP A 134 5.83 -10.67 -16.73
CA ASP A 134 6.26 -11.20 -18.02
C ASP A 134 6.59 -10.14 -19.08
N LYS A 135 7.30 -10.55 -20.13
CA LYS A 135 7.64 -9.68 -21.28
C LYS A 135 6.44 -9.34 -22.15
N LYS A 136 5.46 -10.24 -22.25
CA LYS A 136 4.30 -10.10 -23.14
C LYS A 136 3.05 -9.78 -22.36
N ASN A 137 2.63 -10.71 -21.50
CA ASN A 137 1.39 -10.62 -20.74
C ASN A 137 1.70 -11.04 -19.32
N HIS A 138 1.59 -10.11 -18.38
CA HIS A 138 1.81 -10.40 -16.99
C HIS A 138 0.73 -11.34 -16.45
N ASP A 139 1.10 -12.22 -15.53
CA ASP A 139 0.18 -13.14 -14.88
C ASP A 139 -0.23 -12.63 -13.49
N LEU A 140 -1.52 -12.69 -13.19
CA LEU A 140 -2.01 -12.42 -11.84
C LEU A 140 -1.63 -13.59 -10.94
N ILE A 141 -0.80 -13.33 -9.94
CA ILE A 141 -0.55 -14.29 -8.87
C ILE A 141 -1.78 -14.34 -7.98
N ASP A 142 -2.09 -13.25 -7.28
CA ASP A 142 -3.28 -13.14 -6.44
C ASP A 142 -3.70 -11.67 -6.24
N ALA A 143 -4.93 -11.49 -5.77
CA ALA A 143 -5.40 -10.22 -5.23
C ALA A 143 -6.14 -10.47 -3.91
N ALA A 144 -6.02 -9.55 -2.97
CA ALA A 144 -6.60 -9.68 -1.64
C ALA A 144 -7.00 -8.31 -1.07
N ILE A 145 -7.89 -8.31 -0.09
CA ILE A 145 -8.24 -7.12 0.68
C ILE A 145 -7.47 -7.19 2.00
N PHE A 146 -6.58 -6.25 2.24
CA PHE A 146 -5.98 -6.06 3.55
C PHE A 146 -6.87 -5.19 4.43
N ILE A 147 -7.02 -5.57 5.69
CA ILE A 147 -7.65 -4.73 6.70
C ILE A 147 -6.72 -4.49 7.88
N GLY A 148 -6.52 -3.22 8.22
CA GLY A 148 -5.81 -2.80 9.41
C GLY A 148 -6.55 -3.19 10.69
N SER A 149 -5.81 -3.28 11.81
CA SER A 149 -6.35 -3.75 13.10
C SER A 149 -7.47 -2.87 13.70
N GLY A 150 -7.59 -1.62 13.26
CA GLY A 150 -8.62 -0.67 13.68
C GLY A 150 -9.91 -0.73 12.86
N VAL A 151 -9.91 -1.47 11.74
CA VAL A 151 -11.10 -1.61 10.88
C VAL A 151 -12.06 -2.64 11.48
N THR A 152 -13.32 -2.25 11.61
CA THR A 152 -14.35 -3.17 12.12
C THR A 152 -14.91 -4.07 11.02
N GLU A 153 -15.39 -5.25 11.40
CA GLU A 153 -16.07 -6.18 10.46
C GLU A 153 -17.30 -5.54 9.80
N SER A 154 -18.03 -4.68 10.53
CA SER A 154 -19.16 -3.94 9.98
C SER A 154 -18.72 -2.96 8.88
N GLU A 155 -17.59 -2.28 9.09
CA GLU A 155 -17.02 -1.37 8.10
C GLU A 155 -16.57 -2.13 6.85
N LEU A 156 -15.82 -3.23 7.03
CA LEU A 156 -15.42 -4.11 5.92
C LEU A 156 -16.65 -4.56 5.12
N ASN A 157 -17.69 -5.08 5.78
CA ASN A 157 -18.89 -5.57 5.10
C ASN A 157 -19.61 -4.48 4.30
N SER A 158 -19.59 -3.23 4.79
CA SER A 158 -20.18 -2.09 4.06
C SER A 158 -19.42 -1.73 2.78
N LYS A 159 -18.09 -1.95 2.75
CA LYS A 159 -17.20 -1.58 1.64
C LYS A 159 -16.75 -2.78 0.79
N ARG A 160 -17.10 -4.01 1.18
CA ARG A 160 -16.55 -5.24 0.59
C ARG A 160 -16.79 -5.32 -0.92
N SER A 161 -18.02 -5.15 -1.37
CA SER A 161 -18.35 -5.23 -2.79
C SER A 161 -17.63 -4.16 -3.62
N HIS A 162 -17.42 -2.97 -3.04
CA HIS A 162 -16.63 -1.90 -3.67
C HIS A 162 -15.19 -2.34 -3.88
N TRP A 163 -14.53 -2.85 -2.84
CA TRP A 163 -13.15 -3.32 -2.92
C TRP A 163 -12.97 -4.53 -3.83
N ASP A 164 -13.87 -5.52 -3.76
CA ASP A 164 -13.86 -6.69 -4.65
C ASP A 164 -13.92 -6.24 -6.13
N ASN A 165 -14.80 -5.28 -6.46
CA ASN A 165 -14.95 -4.77 -7.82
C ASN A 165 -13.73 -3.94 -8.26
N LYS A 166 -13.23 -3.06 -7.39
CA LYS A 166 -12.08 -2.21 -7.66
C LYS A 166 -10.83 -3.02 -7.96
N LEU A 167 -10.52 -3.97 -7.08
CA LEU A 167 -9.35 -4.85 -7.21
C LEU A 167 -9.45 -5.75 -8.43
N ARG A 168 -10.62 -6.34 -8.67
CA ARG A 168 -10.87 -7.18 -9.86
C ARG A 168 -10.68 -6.41 -11.15
N LYS A 169 -11.27 -5.21 -11.24
CA LYS A 169 -11.10 -4.33 -12.40
C LYS A 169 -9.62 -4.06 -12.62
N ARG A 170 -8.91 -3.67 -11.57
CA ARG A 170 -7.49 -3.34 -11.67
C ARG A 170 -6.62 -4.55 -12.05
N ALA A 171 -6.85 -5.70 -11.44
CA ALA A 171 -6.14 -6.94 -11.76
C ALA A 171 -6.34 -7.34 -13.24
N ASN A 172 -7.53 -7.15 -13.80
CA ASN A 172 -7.81 -7.40 -15.21
C ASN A 172 -7.14 -6.40 -16.16
N GLU A 173 -6.92 -5.16 -15.72
CA GLU A 173 -6.14 -4.16 -16.48
C GLU A 173 -4.64 -4.49 -16.47
N MET A 174 -4.14 -5.05 -15.38
CA MET A 174 -2.71 -5.37 -15.20
C MET A 174 -2.30 -6.71 -15.82
N SER A 175 -3.21 -7.68 -15.82
CA SER A 175 -2.98 -9.04 -16.30
C SER A 175 -4.16 -9.49 -17.13
N ALA A 176 -3.91 -9.87 -18.38
CA ALA A 176 -4.93 -10.43 -19.24
C ALA A 176 -5.33 -11.84 -18.77
N THR A 177 -6.62 -12.18 -18.91
CA THR A 177 -7.15 -13.52 -18.61
C THR A 177 -7.02 -14.43 -19.83
N PHE A 178 -6.46 -15.63 -19.66
CA PHE A 178 -6.24 -16.57 -20.78
C PHE A 178 -6.94 -17.93 -20.67
N THR A 179 -7.29 -18.37 -19.45
CA THR A 179 -7.93 -19.67 -19.24
C THR A 179 -9.28 -19.52 -18.56
N GLU A 180 -10.22 -20.43 -18.81
CA GLU A 180 -11.51 -20.43 -18.10
C GLU A 180 -11.33 -20.61 -16.58
N GLY A 181 -10.34 -21.40 -16.18
CA GLY A 181 -10.00 -21.58 -14.77
C GLY A 181 -9.60 -20.26 -14.12
N GLU A 182 -8.80 -19.45 -14.81
CA GLU A 182 -8.37 -18.13 -14.35
C GLU A 182 -9.54 -17.14 -14.29
N VAL A 183 -10.43 -17.14 -15.29
CA VAL A 183 -11.64 -16.32 -15.27
C VAL A 183 -12.50 -16.66 -14.06
N ARG A 184 -12.80 -17.95 -13.83
CA ARG A 184 -13.58 -18.42 -12.68
C ARG A 184 -12.90 -18.14 -11.34
N ARG A 185 -11.57 -18.26 -11.27
CA ARG A 185 -10.80 -17.93 -10.06
C ARG A 185 -10.98 -16.46 -9.72
N ARG A 186 -10.77 -15.58 -10.70
CA ARG A 186 -10.95 -14.15 -10.50
C ARG A 186 -12.36 -13.86 -10.05
N GLU A 187 -13.41 -14.43 -10.66
CA GLU A 187 -14.85 -14.27 -10.31
C GLU A 187 -15.23 -14.53 -8.84
N ARG A 188 -14.40 -15.24 -8.09
CA ARG A 188 -14.64 -15.49 -6.66
C ARG A 188 -14.46 -14.22 -5.84
N ARG A 189 -15.03 -14.21 -4.63
CA ARG A 189 -14.73 -13.18 -3.63
C ARG A 189 -13.24 -13.21 -3.32
N LEU A 190 -12.63 -12.02 -3.24
CA LEU A 190 -11.21 -11.94 -2.92
C LEU A 190 -10.99 -12.33 -1.45
N PRO A 191 -9.89 -13.01 -1.11
CA PRO A 191 -9.54 -13.25 0.29
C PRO A 191 -9.35 -11.93 1.06
N VAL A 192 -9.61 -11.98 2.37
CA VAL A 192 -9.32 -10.88 3.30
C VAL A 192 -8.16 -11.29 4.17
N CYS A 193 -7.19 -10.39 4.30
CA CYS A 193 -6.05 -10.55 5.17
C CYS A 193 -6.14 -9.54 6.32
N HIS A 194 -6.17 -10.03 7.55
CA HIS A 194 -6.21 -9.19 8.73
C HIS A 194 -4.79 -8.90 9.21
N GLN A 195 -4.47 -7.64 9.51
CA GLN A 195 -3.16 -7.28 10.08
C GLN A 195 -2.84 -8.02 11.39
N ALA A 196 -3.87 -8.36 12.16
CA ALA A 196 -3.72 -9.10 13.41
C ALA A 196 -3.32 -10.58 13.21
N GLU A 197 -3.50 -11.12 12.01
CA GLU A 197 -3.12 -12.50 11.68
C GLU A 197 -1.70 -12.52 11.14
N LEU A 198 -0.81 -13.34 11.69
CA LEU A 198 0.58 -13.44 11.24
C LEU A 198 0.74 -13.92 9.79
N LYS A 199 -0.31 -14.56 9.24
CA LYS A 199 -0.31 -15.16 7.91
C LYS A 199 -1.68 -15.05 7.26
N CYS A 200 -1.70 -14.82 5.95
CA CYS A 200 -2.90 -14.86 5.12
C CYS A 200 -2.68 -15.82 3.92
N GLU A 201 -3.50 -16.86 3.83
CA GLU A 201 -3.46 -17.81 2.70
C GLU A 201 -4.30 -17.28 1.54
N LEU A 202 -3.70 -17.25 0.35
CA LEU A 202 -4.35 -16.88 -0.91
C LEU A 202 -4.46 -18.11 -1.82
N PHE A 203 -4.89 -17.94 -3.08
CA PHE A 203 -5.09 -19.09 -3.97
C PHE A 203 -3.76 -19.64 -4.52
N GLN A 204 -2.82 -18.77 -4.86
CA GLN A 204 -1.53 -19.11 -5.48
C GLN A 204 -0.33 -18.65 -4.66
N SER A 205 -0.57 -18.06 -3.50
CA SER A 205 0.45 -17.50 -2.66
C SER A 205 -0.03 -17.44 -1.21
N HIS A 206 0.89 -17.09 -0.32
CA HIS A 206 0.55 -16.66 1.02
C HIS A 206 1.38 -15.45 1.41
N ILE A 207 0.84 -14.70 2.36
CA ILE A 207 1.44 -13.49 2.90
C ILE A 207 1.75 -13.71 4.38
N SER A 208 2.87 -13.19 4.85
CA SER A 208 3.16 -13.02 6.27
C SER A 208 3.69 -11.62 6.57
N TRP A 209 3.54 -11.17 7.81
CA TRP A 209 3.97 -9.85 8.28
C TRP A 209 5.20 -10.01 9.19
N GLU A 210 6.20 -9.16 8.98
CA GLU A 210 7.42 -9.05 9.79
C GLU A 210 7.60 -7.63 10.34
#